data_AF-A0A0V8QJ77-F1
#
_entry.id   AF-A0A0V8QJ77-F1
#
_cell.length_a   1.000
_cell.length_b   1.000
_cell.length_c   1.000
_cell.angle_alpha   90.00
_cell.angle_beta   90.00
_cell.angle_gamma   90.00
#
_symmetry.space_group_name_H-M   'P 1'
#
loop_
_entity.id
_entity.type
_entity.pdbx_description
1 polymer ?
#
loop_
_entity_poly.entity_id
_entity_poly.type
_entity_poly.pdbx_seq_one_letter_code
_entity_poly.pdbx_strand_id
1 'polypeptide(L)'
;MRILFKLSVPRYKWISTLCYMFFLCLLPLVHQISDITSLLDGYFGLLPIVFFSDILLMEYPGRNIEIFMLKSYRIKRYILLMRIFMNLLMLVCASMLFYGVFFLIHNPVINQEDSIIYYFFISILIVLMNSLIFGFLSMLFSNLFSNRWAGIGISIFIWVSLISKWGRSLPVPINMFLFGKRELDGNPDPNAKLWFIGKMVMLILVIILAAIEQKWLEKRVKV
;
A
#
# COMPACT_ATOMS: atom_id res chain seq x y z
N MET A 1 22.67 11.63 -8.20
CA MET A 1 21.60 10.60 -8.30
C MET A 1 21.84 9.33 -7.47
N ARG A 2 22.99 8.64 -7.58
CA ARG A 2 23.25 7.38 -6.84
C ARG A 2 23.06 7.46 -5.32
N ILE A 3 23.45 8.57 -4.69
CA ILE A 3 23.29 8.80 -3.24
C ILE A 3 21.80 8.96 -2.86
N LEU A 4 21.00 9.64 -3.69
CA LEU A 4 19.55 9.78 -3.49
C LEU A 4 18.82 8.44 -3.57
N PHE A 5 19.24 7.56 -4.49
CA PHE A 5 18.66 6.21 -4.64
C PHE A 5 18.97 5.34 -3.41
N LYS A 6 20.23 5.36 -2.95
CA LYS A 6 20.68 4.60 -1.78
C LYS A 6 20.07 5.10 -0.46
N LEU A 7 19.69 6.38 -0.37
CA LEU A 7 18.95 6.93 0.76
C LEU A 7 17.43 6.69 0.68
N SER A 8 16.85 6.55 -0.51
CA SER A 8 15.39 6.44 -0.65
C SER A 8 14.89 5.03 -0.32
N VAL A 9 15.68 4.00 -0.61
CA VAL A 9 15.35 2.59 -0.30
C VAL A 9 16.45 1.97 0.56
N PRO A 10 16.42 2.19 1.88
CA PRO A 10 17.36 1.57 2.80
C PRO A 10 17.22 0.03 2.82
N ARG A 11 18.32 -0.67 3.13
CA ARG A 11 18.44 -2.15 3.07
C ARG A 11 17.37 -2.89 3.87
N TYR A 12 16.90 -2.31 4.98
CA TYR A 12 15.88 -2.94 5.82
C TYR A 12 14.55 -3.14 5.09
N LYS A 13 14.21 -2.28 4.11
CA LYS A 13 12.96 -2.40 3.34
C LYS A 13 12.94 -3.62 2.43
N TRP A 14 14.10 -3.99 1.90
CA TRP A 14 14.24 -5.22 1.11
C TRP A 14 14.07 -6.45 1.99
N ILE A 15 14.73 -6.48 3.15
CA ILE A 15 14.63 -7.58 4.11
C ILE A 15 13.18 -7.73 4.60
N SER A 16 12.51 -6.63 4.93
CA SER A 16 11.11 -6.68 5.37
C SER A 16 10.17 -7.17 4.28
N THR A 17 10.39 -6.76 3.01
CA THR A 17 9.60 -7.25 1.88
C THR A 17 9.79 -8.75 1.69
N LEU A 18 11.03 -9.25 1.77
CA LEU A 18 11.33 -10.68 1.64
C LEU A 18 10.76 -11.50 2.80
N CYS A 19 10.88 -11.03 4.04
CA CYS A 19 10.25 -11.69 5.19
C CYS A 19 8.72 -11.72 5.02
N TYR A 20 8.13 -10.61 4.59
CA TYR A 20 6.70 -10.54 4.33
C TYR A 20 6.29 -11.52 3.21
N MET A 21 7.12 -11.66 2.18
CA MET A 21 6.93 -12.65 1.12
C MET A 21 6.84 -14.07 1.66
N PHE A 22 7.81 -14.41 2.50
CA PHE A 22 7.86 -15.72 3.12
C PHE A 22 6.62 -15.99 3.97
N PHE A 23 6.18 -15.03 4.79
CA PHE A 23 5.00 -15.18 5.64
C PHE A 23 3.70 -15.35 4.84
N LEU A 24 3.50 -14.58 3.76
CA LEU A 24 2.29 -14.72 2.95
C LEU A 24 2.26 -16.06 2.21
N CYS A 25 3.40 -16.56 1.75
CA CYS A 25 3.48 -17.86 1.08
C CYS A 25 3.09 -19.04 1.99
N LEU A 26 3.23 -18.89 3.31
CA LEU A 26 2.81 -19.91 4.27
C LEU A 26 1.30 -19.95 4.50
N LEU A 27 0.53 -18.96 4.03
CA LEU A 27 -0.92 -18.92 4.20
C LEU A 27 -1.61 -19.83 3.17
N PRO A 28 -2.25 -20.95 3.57
CA PRO A 28 -2.87 -21.90 2.65
C PRO A 28 -4.26 -21.41 2.21
N LEU A 29 -4.31 -20.28 1.47
CA LEU A 29 -5.54 -19.60 1.06
C LEU A 29 -5.75 -19.55 -0.45
N VAL A 30 -4.91 -20.22 -1.24
CA VAL A 30 -4.93 -20.10 -2.71
C VAL A 30 -5.34 -21.41 -3.35
N HIS A 31 -6.52 -21.46 -3.95
CA HIS A 31 -7.00 -22.60 -4.75
C HIS A 31 -7.32 -22.17 -6.19
N GLN A 32 -7.77 -20.92 -6.38
CA GLN A 32 -8.07 -20.31 -7.67
C GLN A 32 -7.24 -19.04 -7.91
N ILE A 33 -7.15 -18.60 -9.17
CA ILE A 33 -6.42 -17.37 -9.55
C ILE A 33 -7.05 -16.11 -8.91
N SER A 34 -8.37 -16.08 -8.75
CA SER A 34 -9.08 -15.00 -8.07
C SER A 34 -8.65 -14.83 -6.61
N ASP A 35 -8.29 -15.93 -5.94
CA ASP A 35 -7.92 -15.94 -4.52
C ASP A 35 -6.58 -15.24 -4.29
N ILE A 36 -5.64 -15.38 -5.25
CA ILE A 36 -4.35 -14.66 -5.23
C ILE A 36 -4.63 -13.16 -5.21
N THR A 37 -5.56 -12.71 -6.05
CA THR A 37 -5.87 -11.29 -6.18
C THR A 37 -6.60 -10.76 -4.94
N SER A 38 -7.49 -11.56 -4.34
CA SER A 38 -8.16 -11.23 -3.08
C SER A 38 -7.18 -11.16 -1.89
N LEU A 39 -6.22 -12.10 -1.84
CA LEU A 39 -5.16 -12.12 -0.84
C LEU A 39 -4.26 -10.88 -0.96
N LEU A 40 -3.88 -10.50 -2.18
CA LEU A 40 -3.16 -9.25 -2.43
C LEU A 40 -4.01 -8.02 -2.05
N ASP A 41 -5.32 -8.03 -2.28
CA ASP A 41 -6.18 -6.92 -1.84
C ASP A 41 -6.11 -6.74 -0.33
N GLY A 42 -6.37 -7.79 0.46
CA GLY A 42 -6.39 -7.72 1.92
C GLY A 42 -5.04 -7.38 2.56
N TYR A 43 -4.00 -8.14 2.20
CA TYR A 43 -2.76 -8.15 2.98
C TYR A 43 -1.72 -7.15 2.49
N PHE A 44 -1.71 -6.76 1.22
CA PHE A 44 -0.64 -5.89 0.72
C PHE A 44 -0.66 -4.46 1.29
N GLY A 45 -1.74 -4.07 1.98
CA GLY A 45 -1.85 -2.79 2.69
C GLY A 45 -0.86 -2.62 3.85
N LEU A 46 -0.31 -3.69 4.43
CA LEU A 46 0.59 -3.62 5.59
C LEU A 46 2.00 -3.10 5.28
N LEU A 47 2.59 -3.55 4.17
CA LEU A 47 3.93 -3.13 3.72
C LEU A 47 4.05 -1.59 3.51
N PRO A 48 3.10 -0.95 2.80
CA PRO A 48 3.05 0.50 2.60
C PRO A 48 3.03 1.30 3.91
N ILE A 49 2.31 0.83 4.93
CA ILE A 49 2.23 1.50 6.24
C ILE A 49 3.64 1.70 6.80
N VAL A 50 4.42 0.61 6.84
CA VAL A 50 5.79 0.66 7.36
C VAL A 50 6.66 1.57 6.49
N PHE A 51 6.61 1.42 5.16
CA PHE A 51 7.50 2.18 4.27
C PHE A 51 7.23 3.67 4.19
N PHE A 52 5.97 4.09 4.32
CA PHE A 52 5.58 5.49 4.22
C PHE A 52 5.70 6.24 5.54
N SER A 53 5.54 5.56 6.68
CA SER A 53 5.74 6.15 8.02
C SER A 53 7.13 6.77 8.21
N ASP A 54 8.14 6.27 7.49
CA ASP A 54 9.51 6.73 7.56
C ASP A 54 9.79 7.93 6.62
N ILE A 55 8.97 8.21 5.60
CA ILE A 55 9.36 9.11 4.48
C ILE A 55 9.72 10.51 4.95
N LEU A 56 8.93 11.06 5.88
CA LEU A 56 9.11 12.39 6.44
C LEU A 56 9.93 12.41 7.72
N LEU A 57 9.92 11.31 8.47
CA LEU A 57 10.62 11.23 9.76
C LEU A 57 12.07 10.76 9.64
N MET A 58 12.47 10.17 8.51
CA MET A 58 13.86 9.78 8.20
C MET A 58 14.82 10.98 8.19
N GLU A 59 14.29 12.21 8.16
CA GLU A 59 15.09 13.43 8.26
C GLU A 59 15.45 13.80 9.70
N TYR A 60 14.75 13.30 10.73
CA TYR A 60 14.95 13.70 12.13
C TYR A 60 16.16 13.07 12.85
N PRO A 61 16.58 11.82 12.59
CA PRO A 61 17.76 11.26 13.25
C PRO A 61 19.02 11.51 12.39
N GLY A 62 19.66 12.66 12.55
CA GLY A 62 21.04 12.90 12.07
C GLY A 62 21.42 14.37 11.88
N ARG A 63 22.73 14.67 11.96
CA ARG A 63 23.37 16.00 11.71
C ARG A 63 23.11 16.62 10.32
N ASN A 64 22.20 16.05 9.52
CA ASN A 64 21.82 16.52 8.18
C ASN A 64 20.49 17.29 8.16
N ILE A 65 19.77 17.39 9.29
CA ILE A 65 18.54 18.19 9.43
C ILE A 65 18.81 19.64 9.01
N GLU A 66 19.91 20.22 9.48
CA GLU A 66 20.29 21.61 9.23
C GLU A 66 20.51 21.86 7.72
N ILE A 67 21.20 20.93 7.04
CA ILE A 67 21.47 21.02 5.60
C ILE A 67 20.17 20.84 4.78
N PHE A 68 19.23 20.02 5.26
CA PHE A 68 17.94 19.81 4.58
C PHE A 68 16.98 20.97 4.83
N MET A 69 16.96 21.54 6.04
CA MET A 69 16.18 22.73 6.40
C MET A 69 16.49 23.91 5.49
N LEU A 70 17.76 24.10 5.12
CA LEU A 70 18.24 25.16 4.21
C LEU A 70 17.83 24.97 2.74
N LYS A 71 17.31 23.80 2.34
CA LYS A 71 16.88 23.59 0.94
C LYS A 71 15.53 24.28 0.66
N SER A 72 15.43 24.88 -0.53
CA SER A 72 14.18 25.46 -1.03
C SER A 72 13.03 24.43 -1.03
N TYR A 73 11.81 24.90 -0.77
CA TYR A 73 10.57 24.11 -0.79
C TYR A 73 10.46 23.20 -2.04
N ARG A 74 10.83 23.72 -3.23
CA ARG A 74 10.78 22.95 -4.48
C ARG A 74 11.65 21.69 -4.44
N ILE A 75 12.82 21.79 -3.84
CA ILE A 75 13.78 20.67 -3.72
C ILE A 75 13.29 19.66 -2.68
N LYS A 76 12.76 20.14 -1.54
CA LYS A 76 12.17 19.27 -0.51
C LYS A 76 11.01 18.44 -1.07
N ARG A 77 10.08 19.09 -1.77
CA ARG A 77 8.94 18.43 -2.44
C ARG A 77 9.41 17.41 -3.47
N TYR A 78 10.41 17.75 -4.29
CA TYR A 78 10.97 16.83 -5.29
C TYR A 78 11.58 15.58 -4.65
N ILE A 79 12.37 15.74 -3.58
CA ILE A 79 12.99 14.61 -2.86
C ILE A 79 11.91 13.70 -2.26
N LEU A 80 10.86 14.28 -1.67
CA LEU A 80 9.75 13.54 -1.10
C LEU A 80 8.96 12.76 -2.16
N LEU A 81 8.63 13.40 -3.28
CA LEU A 81 7.96 12.73 -4.40
C LEU A 81 8.81 11.59 -4.97
N MET A 82 10.12 11.78 -5.07
CA MET A 82 11.04 10.72 -5.48
C MET A 82 11.06 9.56 -4.49
N ARG A 83 11.01 9.81 -3.17
CA ARG A 83 10.93 8.74 -2.15
C ARG A 83 9.61 7.97 -2.24
N ILE A 84 8.48 8.67 -2.38
CA ILE A 84 7.17 8.05 -2.59
C ILE A 84 7.20 7.18 -3.85
N PHE A 85 7.69 7.72 -4.96
CA PHE A 85 7.80 7.00 -6.23
C PHE A 85 8.66 5.73 -6.11
N MET A 86 9.82 5.80 -5.46
CA MET A 86 10.69 4.64 -5.28
C MET A 86 10.07 3.57 -4.38
N ASN A 87 9.39 3.96 -3.30
CA ASN A 87 8.67 3.01 -2.45
C ASN A 87 7.53 2.33 -3.22
N LEU A 88 6.76 3.08 -4.02
CA LEU A 88 5.69 2.53 -4.85
C LEU A 88 6.24 1.57 -5.90
N LEU A 89 7.30 1.96 -6.60
CA LEU A 89 7.95 1.11 -7.60
C LEU A 89 8.42 -0.21 -6.98
N MET A 90 9.03 -0.15 -5.80
CA MET A 90 9.43 -1.36 -5.07
C MET A 90 8.23 -2.24 -4.68
N LEU A 91 7.13 -1.66 -4.23
CA LEU A 91 5.90 -2.39 -3.89
C LEU A 91 5.26 -3.06 -5.12
N VAL A 92 5.27 -2.40 -6.28
CA VAL A 92 4.77 -2.95 -7.54
C VAL A 92 5.69 -4.08 -8.04
N CYS A 93 7.01 -3.90 -8.01
CA CYS A 93 7.93 -4.99 -8.34
C CYS A 93 7.77 -6.17 -7.39
N ALA A 94 7.57 -5.90 -6.09
CA ALA A 94 7.28 -6.93 -5.11
C ALA A 94 5.99 -7.68 -5.47
N SER A 95 4.89 -7.01 -5.79
CA SER A 95 3.63 -7.68 -6.12
C SER A 95 3.72 -8.55 -7.39
N MET A 96 4.48 -8.13 -8.39
CA MET A 96 4.76 -8.95 -9.57
C MET A 96 5.52 -10.24 -9.19
N LEU A 97 6.54 -10.12 -8.35
CA LEU A 97 7.29 -11.28 -7.84
C LEU A 97 6.39 -12.20 -7.01
N PHE A 98 5.56 -11.63 -6.15
CA PHE A 98 4.57 -12.35 -5.37
C PHE A 98 3.63 -13.17 -6.26
N TYR A 99 3.01 -12.52 -7.24
CA TYR A 99 2.10 -13.19 -8.16
C TYR A 99 2.78 -14.37 -8.87
N GLY A 100 4.02 -14.17 -9.35
CA GLY A 100 4.81 -15.23 -9.98
C GLY A 100 5.16 -16.40 -9.04
N VAL A 101 5.59 -16.11 -7.82
CA VAL A 101 5.92 -17.13 -6.80
C VAL A 101 4.69 -17.93 -6.41
N PHE A 102 3.55 -17.27 -6.17
CA PHE A 102 2.29 -17.95 -5.85
C PHE A 102 1.81 -18.84 -7.00
N PHE A 103 1.95 -18.37 -8.24
CA PHE A 103 1.62 -19.17 -9.42
C PHE A 103 2.47 -20.44 -9.51
N LEU A 104 3.78 -20.35 -9.25
CA LEU A 104 4.71 -21.49 -9.28
C LEU A 104 4.50 -22.50 -8.14
N ILE A 105 4.21 -22.03 -6.93
CA ILE A 105 4.10 -22.88 -5.74
C ILE A 105 2.74 -23.56 -5.66
N HIS A 106 1.65 -22.83 -5.91
CA HIS A 106 0.30 -23.31 -5.66
C HIS A 106 -0.41 -23.86 -6.90
N ASN A 107 0.11 -23.64 -8.11
CA ASN A 107 -0.49 -24.08 -9.38
C ASN A 107 -2.03 -23.92 -9.39
N PRO A 108 -2.54 -22.68 -9.25
CA PRO A 108 -3.97 -22.43 -9.06
C PRO A 108 -4.79 -22.95 -10.26
N VAL A 109 -5.99 -23.45 -9.97
CA VAL A 109 -6.90 -23.93 -11.02
C VAL A 109 -7.39 -22.73 -11.85
N ILE A 110 -7.30 -22.88 -13.17
CA ILE A 110 -7.69 -21.86 -14.16
C ILE A 110 -9.02 -22.29 -14.76
N ASN A 111 -10.09 -21.53 -14.51
CA ASN A 111 -11.37 -21.79 -15.18
C ASN A 111 -11.28 -21.35 -16.64
N GLN A 112 -12.04 -22.00 -17.53
CA GLN A 112 -11.98 -21.75 -18.98
C GLN A 112 -12.34 -20.30 -19.38
N GLU A 113 -13.07 -19.57 -18.53
CA GLU A 113 -13.45 -18.17 -18.75
C GLU A 113 -12.49 -17.16 -18.11
N ASP A 114 -11.59 -17.61 -17.23
CA ASP A 114 -10.69 -16.74 -16.46
C ASP A 114 -9.38 -16.50 -17.22
N SER A 115 -9.09 -15.23 -17.56
CA SER A 115 -7.83 -14.86 -18.20
C SER A 115 -6.76 -14.48 -17.18
N ILE A 116 -5.63 -15.20 -17.19
CA ILE A 116 -4.49 -14.97 -16.29
C ILE A 116 -3.99 -13.52 -16.39
N ILE A 117 -3.94 -12.99 -17.61
CA ILE A 117 -3.46 -11.63 -17.90
C ILE A 117 -4.35 -10.58 -17.23
N TYR A 118 -5.67 -10.79 -17.23
CA TYR A 118 -6.63 -9.87 -16.61
C TYR A 118 -6.43 -9.78 -15.09
N TYR A 119 -6.36 -10.93 -14.40
CA TYR A 119 -6.15 -10.96 -12.95
C TYR A 119 -4.77 -10.43 -12.56
N PHE A 120 -3.74 -10.67 -13.39
CA PHE A 120 -2.41 -10.09 -13.18
C PHE A 120 -2.46 -8.55 -13.19
N PHE A 121 -3.04 -7.93 -14.22
CA PHE A 121 -3.12 -6.47 -14.29
C PHE A 121 -4.00 -5.87 -13.18
N ILE A 122 -5.11 -6.53 -12.84
CA ILE A 122 -5.96 -6.09 -11.74
C ILE A 122 -5.23 -6.18 -10.40
N SER A 123 -4.45 -7.23 -10.16
CA SER A 123 -3.67 -7.37 -8.93
C SER A 123 -2.67 -6.22 -8.75
N ILE A 124 -2.01 -5.79 -9.84
CA ILE A 124 -1.10 -4.63 -9.82
C ILE A 124 -1.87 -3.36 -9.48
N LEU A 125 -3.02 -3.13 -10.11
CA LEU A 125 -3.85 -1.95 -9.86
C LEU A 125 -4.30 -1.90 -8.39
N ILE A 126 -4.77 -3.03 -7.86
CA ILE A 126 -5.22 -3.17 -6.47
C ILE A 126 -4.08 -2.86 -5.50
N VAL A 127 -2.92 -3.47 -5.71
CA VAL A 127 -1.74 -3.22 -4.88
C VAL A 127 -1.36 -1.75 -4.92
N LEU A 128 -1.39 -1.12 -6.10
CA LEU A 128 -1.07 0.29 -6.24
C LEU A 128 -2.03 1.17 -5.43
N MET A 129 -3.35 0.94 -5.55
CA MET A 129 -4.35 1.72 -4.80
C MET A 129 -4.24 1.52 -3.30
N ASN A 130 -4.12 0.28 -2.85
CA ASN A 130 -4.00 -0.05 -1.43
C ASN A 130 -2.69 0.50 -0.85
N SER A 131 -1.62 0.52 -1.66
CA SER A 131 -0.34 1.10 -1.26
C SER A 131 -0.42 2.61 -1.06
N LEU A 132 -1.13 3.30 -1.95
CA LEU A 132 -1.31 4.74 -1.83
C LEU A 132 -2.13 5.10 -0.59
N ILE A 133 -3.28 4.44 -0.38
CA ILE A 133 -4.18 4.81 0.73
C ILE A 133 -3.52 4.57 2.09
N PHE A 134 -3.00 3.37 2.33
CA PHE A 134 -2.40 3.03 3.62
C PHE A 134 -1.03 3.70 3.79
N GLY A 135 -0.31 3.94 2.70
CA GLY A 135 0.92 4.70 2.71
C GLY A 135 0.71 6.15 3.15
N PHE A 136 -0.17 6.89 2.45
CA PHE A 136 -0.47 8.29 2.81
C PHE A 136 -1.14 8.42 4.19
N LEU A 137 -1.99 7.47 4.56
CA LEU A 137 -2.60 7.45 5.90
C LEU A 137 -1.54 7.32 7.00
N SER A 138 -0.58 6.40 6.83
CA SER A 138 0.51 6.22 7.78
C SER A 138 1.45 7.41 7.84
N MET A 139 1.69 8.06 6.70
CA MET A 139 2.47 9.29 6.63
C MET A 139 1.78 10.41 7.42
N LEU A 140 0.46 10.58 7.27
CA LEU A 140 -0.33 11.58 7.98
C LEU A 140 -0.26 11.39 9.49
N PHE A 141 -0.49 10.17 9.98
CA PHE A 141 -0.40 9.91 11.41
C PHE A 141 1.02 10.04 11.94
N SER A 142 2.03 9.61 11.18
CA SER A 142 3.43 9.78 11.59
C SER A 142 3.78 11.27 11.76
N ASN A 143 3.26 12.12 10.89
CA ASN A 143 3.46 13.57 10.93
C ASN A 143 2.68 14.23 12.07
N LEU A 144 1.44 13.82 12.27
CA LEU A 144 0.54 14.38 13.28
C LEU A 144 1.14 14.22 14.69
N PHE A 145 1.70 13.03 14.97
CA PHE A 145 2.30 12.71 16.26
C PHE A 145 3.81 12.94 16.32
N SER A 146 4.43 13.39 15.21
CA SER A 146 5.89 13.46 15.03
C SER A 146 6.62 12.17 15.44
N ASN A 147 5.95 11.02 15.32
CA ASN A 147 6.44 9.73 15.78
C ASN A 147 6.11 8.63 14.77
N ARG A 148 7.15 7.95 14.29
CA ARG A 148 7.07 6.87 13.31
C ARG A 148 6.20 5.72 13.81
N TRP A 149 6.39 5.33 15.06
CA TRP A 149 5.68 4.22 15.67
C TRP A 149 4.18 4.50 15.83
N ALA A 150 3.82 5.77 16.10
CA ALA A 150 2.42 6.17 16.15
C ALA A 150 1.76 6.08 14.77
N GLY A 151 2.46 6.50 13.71
CA GLY A 151 1.98 6.37 12.34
C GLY A 151 1.72 4.92 11.94
N ILE A 152 2.66 4.03 12.26
CA ILE A 152 2.54 2.59 12.00
C ILE A 152 1.40 2.00 12.82
N GLY A 153 1.37 2.22 14.13
CA GLY A 153 0.40 1.60 15.04
C GLY A 153 -1.05 1.97 14.71
N ILE A 154 -1.32 3.27 14.50
CA ILE A 154 -2.68 3.75 14.19
C ILE A 154 -3.15 3.21 12.83
N SER A 155 -2.27 3.20 11.83
CA SER A 155 -2.63 2.68 10.51
C SER A 155 -2.86 1.18 10.50
N ILE A 156 -2.07 0.41 11.27
CA ILE A 156 -2.32 -1.02 11.47
C ILE A 156 -3.66 -1.24 12.16
N PHE A 157 -3.99 -0.44 13.18
CA PHE A 157 -5.28 -0.55 13.87
C PHE A 157 -6.46 -0.30 12.92
N ILE A 158 -6.35 0.69 12.04
CA ILE A 158 -7.36 0.95 10.99
C ILE A 158 -7.44 -0.21 10.01
N TRP A 159 -6.30 -0.72 9.55
CA TRP A 159 -6.24 -1.88 8.65
C TRP A 159 -6.91 -3.13 9.28
N VAL A 160 -6.61 -3.46 10.54
CA VAL A 160 -7.23 -4.57 11.28
C VAL A 160 -8.74 -4.36 11.39
N SER A 161 -9.17 -3.14 11.70
CA SER A 161 -10.59 -2.81 11.83
C SER A 161 -11.36 -3.05 10.53
N LEU A 162 -10.76 -2.71 9.39
CA LEU A 162 -11.33 -2.88 8.04
C LEU A 162 -11.40 -4.36 7.60
N ILE A 163 -10.50 -5.22 8.07
CA ILE A 163 -10.53 -6.66 7.78
C ILE A 163 -11.45 -7.44 8.74
N SER A 164 -11.67 -6.89 9.94
CA SER A 164 -12.52 -7.51 10.96
C SER A 164 -13.97 -7.69 10.51
N LYS A 165 -14.76 -8.44 11.30
CA LYS A 165 -16.21 -8.59 11.08
C LYS A 165 -16.94 -7.24 10.99
N TRP A 166 -16.44 -6.21 11.67
CA TRP A 166 -16.99 -4.87 11.63
C TRP A 166 -16.75 -4.16 10.29
N GLY A 167 -15.55 -4.32 9.71
CA GLY A 167 -15.28 -3.82 8.36
C GLY A 167 -16.15 -4.49 7.29
N ARG A 168 -16.62 -5.72 7.53
CA ARG A 168 -17.56 -6.42 6.63
C ARG A 168 -18.97 -5.86 6.66
N SER A 169 -19.38 -5.14 7.72
CA SER A 169 -20.69 -4.49 7.79
C SER A 169 -20.69 -3.08 7.19
N LEU A 170 -19.54 -2.58 6.72
CA LEU A 170 -19.47 -1.29 6.04
C LEU A 170 -20.22 -1.36 4.70
N PRO A 171 -20.83 -0.24 4.25
CA PRO A 171 -21.43 -0.14 2.93
C PRO A 171 -20.44 -0.62 1.87
N VAL A 172 -20.91 -1.39 0.89
CA VAL A 172 -20.11 -1.94 -0.22
C VAL A 172 -19.13 -0.93 -0.85
N PRO A 173 -19.51 0.34 -1.14
CA PRO A 173 -18.56 1.31 -1.71
C PRO A 173 -17.47 1.81 -0.74
N ILE A 174 -17.58 1.56 0.56
CA ILE A 174 -16.58 1.94 1.58
C ILE A 174 -15.68 0.75 1.92
N ASN A 175 -16.11 -0.48 1.61
CA ASN A 175 -15.37 -1.67 1.95
C ASN A 175 -14.17 -1.87 1.02
N MET A 176 -12.97 -1.61 1.54
CA MET A 176 -11.73 -1.47 0.77
C MET A 176 -11.20 -2.79 0.19
N PHE A 177 -11.58 -3.93 0.78
CA PHE A 177 -11.05 -5.27 0.53
C PHE A 177 -12.08 -6.23 -0.09
N LEU A 178 -13.02 -5.72 -0.88
CA LEU A 178 -14.13 -6.51 -1.40
C LEU A 178 -13.79 -7.29 -2.69
N PHE A 179 -12.55 -7.24 -3.20
CA PHE A 179 -12.21 -7.96 -4.44
C PHE A 179 -12.24 -9.47 -4.21
N GLY A 180 -13.00 -10.19 -5.06
CA GLY A 180 -13.00 -11.65 -5.09
C GLY A 180 -13.80 -12.34 -4.00
N LYS A 181 -14.71 -11.64 -3.28
CA LYS A 181 -15.76 -12.37 -2.56
C LYS A 181 -16.63 -13.09 -3.59
N ARG A 182 -16.66 -14.40 -3.50
CA ARG A 182 -17.71 -15.25 -4.04
C ARG A 182 -18.64 -15.57 -2.87
N GLU A 183 -19.94 -15.59 -3.10
CA GLU A 183 -20.88 -16.25 -2.18
C GLU A 183 -20.38 -17.68 -1.88
N LEU A 184 -20.77 -18.24 -0.73
CA LEU A 184 -20.43 -19.62 -0.33
C LEU A 184 -20.78 -20.67 -1.41
N ASP A 185 -21.63 -20.30 -2.35
CA ASP A 185 -22.15 -21.11 -3.45
C ASP A 185 -21.32 -20.99 -4.76
N GLY A 186 -20.19 -20.26 -4.76
CA GLY A 186 -19.25 -20.22 -5.88
C GLY A 186 -19.64 -19.30 -7.05
N ASN A 187 -20.78 -18.62 -6.98
CA ASN A 187 -21.18 -17.61 -7.96
C ASN A 187 -20.41 -16.29 -7.76
N PRO A 188 -20.04 -15.60 -8.85
CA PRO A 188 -19.45 -14.26 -8.77
C PRO A 188 -20.48 -13.28 -8.19
N ASP A 189 -20.09 -12.54 -7.13
CA ASP A 189 -20.97 -11.59 -6.46
C ASP A 189 -21.59 -10.59 -7.47
N PRO A 190 -22.92 -10.39 -7.49
CA PRO A 190 -23.59 -9.41 -8.36
C PRO A 190 -23.12 -7.96 -8.08
N ASN A 191 -22.42 -7.76 -6.96
CA ASN A 191 -21.85 -6.48 -6.53
C ASN A 191 -20.46 -6.16 -7.11
N ALA A 192 -19.94 -6.95 -8.06
CA ALA A 192 -18.64 -6.69 -8.70
C ALA A 192 -18.53 -5.27 -9.30
N LYS A 193 -19.63 -4.70 -9.81
CA LYS A 193 -19.67 -3.30 -10.29
C LYS A 193 -19.50 -2.27 -9.16
N LEU A 194 -19.98 -2.56 -7.95
CA LEU A 194 -19.84 -1.67 -6.80
C LEU A 194 -18.42 -1.66 -6.24
N TRP A 195 -17.65 -2.73 -6.44
CA TRP A 195 -16.23 -2.75 -6.08
C TRP A 195 -15.42 -1.68 -6.83
N PHE A 196 -15.68 -1.49 -8.12
CA PHE A 196 -15.03 -0.45 -8.92
C PHE A 196 -15.35 0.95 -8.37
N ILE A 197 -16.62 1.19 -8.00
CA ILE A 197 -17.04 2.43 -7.34
C ILE A 197 -16.27 2.64 -6.03
N GLY A 198 -16.10 1.60 -5.23
CA GLY A 198 -15.31 1.67 -3.99
C GLY A 198 -13.86 2.05 -4.23
N LYS A 199 -13.19 1.46 -5.24
CA LYS A 199 -11.82 1.86 -5.60
C LYS A 199 -11.74 3.31 -6.12
N MET A 200 -12.78 3.82 -6.79
CA MET A 200 -12.85 5.24 -7.19
C MET A 200 -13.01 6.19 -6.00
N VAL A 201 -13.82 5.84 -5.00
CA VAL A 201 -13.93 6.61 -3.74
C VAL A 201 -12.57 6.64 -3.02
N MET A 202 -11.85 5.53 -3.02
CA MET A 202 -10.51 5.43 -2.43
C MET A 202 -9.49 6.32 -3.13
N LEU A 203 -9.55 6.42 -4.46
CA LEU A 203 -8.73 7.35 -5.23
C LEU A 203 -8.97 8.80 -4.84
N ILE A 204 -10.23 9.20 -4.65
CA ILE A 204 -10.58 10.54 -4.19
C ILE A 204 -9.98 10.79 -2.79
N LEU A 205 -10.06 9.80 -1.90
CA LEU A 205 -9.50 9.91 -0.56
C LEU A 205 -7.97 10.04 -0.58
N VAL A 206 -7.28 9.30 -1.45
CA VAL A 206 -5.83 9.43 -1.67
C VAL A 206 -5.47 10.85 -2.12
N ILE A 207 -6.22 11.43 -3.06
CA ILE A 207 -5.98 12.81 -3.53
C ILE A 207 -6.12 13.81 -2.37
N ILE A 208 -7.14 13.64 -1.53
CA ILE A 208 -7.35 14.49 -0.35
C ILE A 208 -6.19 14.36 0.63
N LEU A 209 -5.77 13.12 0.96
CA LEU A 209 -4.63 12.89 1.86
C LEU A 209 -3.33 13.50 1.32
N ALA A 210 -3.06 13.30 0.02
CA ALA A 210 -1.89 13.88 -0.63
C ALA A 210 -1.92 15.43 -0.62
N ALA A 211 -3.09 16.04 -0.76
CA ALA A 211 -3.24 17.50 -0.66
C ALA A 211 -3.01 18.02 0.77
N ILE A 212 -3.48 17.28 1.79
CA ILE A 212 -3.23 17.60 3.21
C ILE A 212 -1.73 17.55 3.51
N GLU A 213 -1.05 16.50 3.04
CA GLU A 213 0.41 16.33 3.17
C GLU A 213 1.20 17.47 2.52
N GLN A 214 0.81 17.88 1.31
CA GLN A 214 1.45 19.02 0.62
C GLN A 214 1.26 20.33 1.41
N LYS A 215 0.07 20.61 1.92
CA LYS A 215 -0.18 21.80 2.74
C LYS A 215 0.62 21.77 4.05
N TRP A 216 0.76 20.61 4.67
CA TRP A 216 1.57 20.43 5.87
C TRP A 216 3.04 20.73 5.64
N LEU A 217 3.59 20.24 4.53
CA LEU A 217 4.95 20.55 4.09
C LEU A 217 5.17 22.05 3.87
N GLU A 218 4.22 22.75 3.25
CA GLU A 218 4.31 24.20 3.04
C GLU A 218 4.34 24.97 4.36
N LYS A 219 3.50 24.57 5.33
CA LYS A 219 3.43 25.21 6.65
C LYS A 219 4.75 25.07 7.42
N ARG A 220 5.41 23.91 7.33
CA ARG A 220 6.70 23.62 7.99
C ARG A 220 7.89 24.38 7.40
N VAL A 221 7.79 24.91 6.17
CA VAL A 221 8.88 25.68 5.54
C VAL A 221 8.81 27.18 5.87
N LYS A 222 7.66 27.66 6.38
CA LYS A 222 7.48 29.07 6.78
C LYS A 222 7.82 29.34 8.26
N VAL A 223 8.11 28.28 9.03
CA VAL A 223 8.55 28.35 10.43
C VAL A 223 10.06 28.15 10.45
#